data_AF-A0A1V3IT62-F1
#
_entry.id   AF-A0A1V3IT62-F1
#
_cell.length_a   1.000
_cell.length_b   1.000
_cell.length_c   1.000
_cell.angle_alpha   90.00
_cell.angle_beta   90.00
_cell.angle_gamma   90.00
#
_symmetry.space_group_name_H-M   'P 1'
#
loop_
_entity.id
_entity.type
_entity.pdbx_description
1 polymer ?
#
loop_
_entity_poly.entity_id
_entity_poly.type
_entity_poly.pdbx_seq_one_letter_code
_entity_poly.pdbx_strand_id
1 'polypeptide(L)'
;YVSPKLFNTIDAAYFFNGHTLASGLTENRLFSAVPGFLTAMGVLGTFLGLTFGLNGIDFKDNDISKITEGINAMVNGAGTAFVTSLWGVGLSLTFNRKEKALEREIKERIARLQVRIDRIFPRIVAEQTLAEIKSINRDTEMHLAELGEKIGDQMQIVMDKTATSISNSITDGLRESLAPAVEKLLDNSREGSEKMMESLMQEFIRKIGNAGETQRIAMDNASQALAESSSQMMIRLTTFVEQLDAKVTEVRDGNRQMLEQMQDHFASQVSNMQSQVKQQNDQATEFTQKLAESMQDFNQKNQEMLYSMQTLLSERAIEQAEQFAKREENLTASADSFMEKLAKAIEDLNRNNEEMLKAMESGLKERLNALADMDKERAAEFMQQAEKGRQAQQSLTDSVKDVLETQNKQNDKFSEKLTALYDSFERVAQANKAGSEAMVNASNKINNSAIDFDHVATRLQTALANFDAKLATIILNIEKVTRENSNTATLFNVATSRLETSGTSLEKTVNHLDATAQTTKVAFESMKENFTHFASLLKEHIEELNAEMSELLIDYSKRVQDQTNERLDVWNSQTKEYTSSMTAAVQALSNTVDEIETKLPKK
;
A
#
# COMPACT_ATOMS: atom_id res chain seq x y z
N TYR A 1 -16.32 -28.30 -1.49
CA TYR A 1 -17.15 -28.06 -2.68
C TYR A 1 -18.61 -28.05 -2.26
N VAL A 2 -19.16 -26.87 -1.99
CA VAL A 2 -20.61 -26.70 -1.79
C VAL A 2 -21.21 -26.57 -3.18
N SER A 3 -22.00 -27.55 -3.63
CA SER A 3 -22.69 -27.47 -4.92
C SER A 3 -23.58 -26.23 -4.94
N PRO A 4 -23.58 -25.44 -6.04
CA PRO A 4 -24.41 -24.25 -6.13
C PRO A 4 -25.88 -24.65 -5.99
N LYS A 5 -26.52 -24.22 -4.90
CA LYS A 5 -27.97 -24.36 -4.73
C LYS A 5 -28.62 -23.31 -5.62
N LEU A 6 -29.47 -23.76 -6.54
CA LEU A 6 -30.28 -22.91 -7.39
C LEU A 6 -31.54 -22.50 -6.62
N PHE A 7 -31.94 -21.23 -6.72
CA PHE A 7 -33.07 -20.67 -5.99
C PHE A 7 -34.08 -20.05 -6.97
N ASN A 8 -35.36 -20.12 -6.64
CA ASN A 8 -36.43 -19.52 -7.44
C ASN A 8 -36.72 -18.08 -6.97
N THR A 9 -36.94 -17.17 -7.93
CA THR A 9 -37.39 -15.79 -7.69
C THR A 9 -38.92 -15.65 -7.74
N ILE A 10 -39.61 -16.57 -8.42
CA ILE A 10 -41.06 -16.63 -8.60
C ILE A 10 -41.53 -18.07 -8.36
N ASP A 11 -42.72 -18.26 -7.78
CA ASP A 11 -43.27 -19.58 -7.47
C ASP A 11 -43.47 -20.44 -8.73
N ALA A 12 -43.25 -21.76 -8.61
CA ALA A 12 -43.51 -22.70 -9.70
C ALA A 12 -44.95 -22.64 -10.22
N ALA A 13 -45.91 -22.24 -9.37
CA ALA A 13 -47.30 -22.05 -9.76
C ALA A 13 -47.50 -20.99 -10.85
N TYR A 14 -46.61 -20.01 -10.98
CA TYR A 14 -46.66 -19.03 -12.05
C TYR A 14 -46.43 -19.67 -13.43
N PHE A 15 -45.48 -20.60 -13.53
CA PHE A 15 -45.11 -21.25 -14.79
C PHE A 15 -45.90 -22.53 -15.06
N PHE A 16 -46.16 -23.33 -14.02
CA PHE A 16 -46.74 -24.66 -14.11
C PHE A 16 -48.15 -24.65 -13.55
N ASN A 17 -49.12 -24.08 -14.26
CA ASN A 17 -50.52 -24.00 -13.82
C ASN A 17 -51.47 -24.70 -14.80
N GLY A 18 -52.75 -24.73 -14.46
CA GLY A 18 -53.79 -25.37 -15.29
C GLY A 18 -53.86 -24.80 -16.70
N HIS A 19 -53.68 -23.48 -16.85
CA HIS A 19 -53.69 -22.79 -18.14
C HIS A 19 -52.47 -23.16 -19.00
N THR A 20 -51.28 -23.29 -18.42
CA THR A 20 -50.06 -23.59 -19.19
C THR A 20 -49.88 -25.07 -19.49
N LEU A 21 -50.26 -25.97 -18.57
CA LEU A 21 -50.03 -27.41 -18.71
C LEU A 21 -51.25 -28.20 -19.18
N ALA A 22 -52.46 -27.66 -19.01
CA ALA A 22 -53.71 -28.40 -19.22
C ALA A 22 -54.81 -27.57 -19.90
N SER A 23 -54.48 -26.50 -20.62
CA SER A 23 -55.45 -25.62 -21.32
C SER A 23 -56.48 -26.39 -22.15
N GLY A 24 -56.02 -27.41 -22.88
CA GLY A 24 -56.90 -28.25 -23.72
C GLY A 24 -57.98 -29.03 -22.96
N LEU A 25 -57.83 -29.22 -21.64
CA LEU A 25 -58.82 -29.87 -20.78
C LEU A 25 -59.55 -28.87 -19.87
N THR A 26 -58.86 -27.86 -19.34
CA THR A 26 -59.45 -26.91 -18.37
C THR A 26 -60.22 -25.76 -19.01
N GLU A 27 -59.87 -25.39 -20.25
CA GLU A 27 -60.44 -24.21 -20.94
C GLU A 27 -61.25 -24.58 -22.19
N ASN A 28 -61.29 -25.86 -22.53
CA ASN A 28 -61.99 -26.31 -23.72
C ASN A 28 -63.51 -26.38 -23.49
N ARG A 29 -64.17 -25.31 -23.94
CA ARG A 29 -65.64 -25.14 -23.90
C ARG A 29 -66.40 -26.28 -24.57
N LEU A 30 -65.79 -27.01 -25.50
CA LEU A 30 -66.43 -28.14 -26.17
C LEU A 30 -66.72 -29.29 -25.19
N PHE A 31 -65.78 -29.62 -24.29
CA PHE A 31 -65.99 -30.68 -23.28
C PHE A 31 -67.13 -30.36 -22.33
N SER A 32 -67.28 -29.10 -21.92
CA SER A 32 -68.38 -28.65 -21.06
C SER A 32 -69.75 -28.68 -21.76
N ALA A 33 -69.79 -28.67 -23.10
CA ALA A 33 -71.02 -28.71 -23.88
C ALA A 33 -71.47 -30.14 -24.27
N VAL A 34 -70.58 -31.14 -24.24
CA VAL A 34 -70.87 -32.54 -24.62
C VAL A 34 -72.02 -33.17 -23.83
N PRO A 35 -72.14 -33.01 -22.49
CA PRO A 35 -73.31 -33.50 -21.75
C PRO A 35 -74.63 -32.94 -22.27
N GLY A 36 -74.64 -31.65 -22.63
CA GLY A 36 -75.79 -30.98 -23.24
C GLY A 36 -76.17 -31.60 -24.58
N PHE A 37 -75.18 -31.82 -25.46
CA PHE A 37 -75.39 -32.48 -26.76
C PHE A 37 -75.91 -33.92 -26.63
N LEU A 38 -75.35 -34.71 -25.71
CA LEU A 38 -75.81 -36.08 -25.46
C LEU A 38 -77.27 -36.11 -24.96
N THR A 39 -77.65 -35.16 -24.13
CA THR A 39 -79.03 -35.01 -23.63
C THR A 39 -79.97 -34.59 -24.77
N ALA A 40 -79.55 -33.61 -25.58
CA ALA A 40 -80.32 -33.15 -26.75
C ALA A 40 -80.51 -34.25 -27.80
N MET A 41 -79.49 -35.08 -28.04
CA MET A 41 -79.60 -36.26 -28.91
C MET A 41 -80.56 -37.29 -28.36
N GLY A 42 -80.61 -37.50 -27.04
CA GLY A 42 -81.60 -38.35 -26.39
C GLY A 42 -83.04 -37.85 -26.63
N VAL A 43 -83.26 -36.54 -26.47
CA VAL A 43 -84.56 -35.89 -26.73
C VAL A 43 -84.95 -35.99 -28.20
N LEU A 44 -84.02 -35.77 -29.13
CA LEU A 44 -84.24 -35.97 -30.57
C LEU A 44 -84.63 -37.42 -30.90
N GLY A 45 -83.98 -38.40 -30.27
CA GLY A 45 -84.35 -39.81 -30.37
C GLY A 45 -85.78 -40.08 -29.92
N THR A 46 -86.23 -39.40 -28.86
CA THR A 46 -87.63 -39.48 -28.40
C THR A 46 -88.60 -38.93 -29.44
N PHE A 47 -88.31 -37.77 -30.03
CA PHE A 47 -89.14 -37.19 -31.10
C PHE A 47 -89.24 -38.11 -32.32
N LEU A 48 -88.12 -38.71 -32.73
CA LEU A 48 -88.11 -39.66 -33.85
C LEU A 48 -88.86 -40.96 -33.52
N GLY A 49 -88.68 -41.52 -32.33
CA GLY A 49 -89.39 -42.74 -31.91
C GLY A 49 -90.91 -42.55 -31.84
N LEU A 50 -91.37 -41.38 -31.38
CA LEU A 50 -92.79 -41.02 -31.41
C LEU A 50 -93.29 -40.79 -32.85
N THR A 51 -92.49 -40.14 -33.70
CA THR A 51 -92.86 -39.91 -35.11
C THR A 51 -93.02 -41.22 -35.88
N PHE A 52 -92.11 -42.17 -35.71
CA PHE A 52 -92.23 -43.50 -36.32
C PHE A 52 -93.37 -44.33 -35.72
N GLY A 53 -93.63 -44.21 -34.41
CA GLY A 53 -94.78 -44.86 -33.75
C GLY A 53 -96.14 -44.35 -34.25
N LEU A 54 -96.23 -43.06 -34.61
CA LEU A 54 -97.46 -42.44 -35.15
C LEU A 54 -97.69 -42.73 -36.64
N ASN A 55 -96.62 -42.95 -37.41
CA ASN A 55 -96.72 -43.26 -38.85
C ASN A 55 -97.31 -44.67 -39.13
N GLY A 56 -97.43 -45.52 -38.11
CA GLY A 56 -98.07 -46.82 -38.20
C GLY A 56 -99.60 -46.83 -38.07
N ILE A 57 -100.23 -45.66 -37.87
CA ILE A 57 -101.68 -45.58 -37.61
C ILE A 57 -102.41 -45.08 -38.87
N ASP A 58 -103.07 -46.00 -39.57
CA ASP A 58 -103.98 -45.65 -40.68
C ASP A 58 -105.43 -45.65 -40.20
N PHE A 59 -106.02 -44.46 -40.10
CA PHE A 59 -107.41 -44.26 -39.66
C PHE A 59 -108.43 -44.36 -40.80
N LYS A 60 -108.01 -44.73 -42.03
CA LYS A 60 -108.88 -44.67 -43.22
C LYS A 60 -109.81 -45.87 -43.41
N ASP A 61 -109.50 -47.02 -42.85
CA ASP A 61 -110.35 -48.22 -42.91
C ASP A 61 -110.98 -48.47 -41.54
N ASN A 62 -112.29 -48.73 -41.52
CA ASN A 62 -113.09 -49.02 -40.31
C ASN A 62 -112.76 -50.41 -39.68
N ASP A 63 -111.54 -50.91 -39.90
CA ASP A 63 -111.05 -52.22 -39.47
C ASP A 63 -110.35 -52.10 -38.11
N ILE A 64 -111.02 -52.61 -37.09
CA ILE A 64 -110.56 -52.59 -35.68
C ILE A 64 -109.20 -53.29 -35.54
N SER A 65 -108.89 -54.24 -36.43
CA SER A 65 -107.62 -54.98 -36.42
C SER A 65 -106.43 -54.07 -36.75
N LYS A 66 -106.57 -53.19 -37.76
CA LYS A 66 -105.53 -52.25 -38.18
C LYS A 66 -105.28 -51.14 -37.14
N ILE A 67 -106.33 -50.70 -36.46
CA ILE A 67 -106.22 -49.72 -35.36
C ILE A 67 -105.49 -50.34 -34.17
N THR A 68 -105.78 -51.60 -33.83
CA THR A 68 -105.10 -52.33 -32.75
C THR A 68 -103.60 -52.54 -33.07
N GLU A 69 -103.27 -52.84 -34.33
CA GLU A 69 -101.88 -52.97 -34.80
C GLU A 69 -101.15 -51.62 -34.79
N GLY A 70 -101.79 -50.53 -35.20
CA GLY A 70 -101.26 -49.16 -35.11
C GLY A 70 -101.02 -48.71 -33.67
N ILE A 71 -101.89 -49.07 -32.73
CA ILE A 71 -101.67 -48.81 -31.30
C ILE A 71 -100.47 -49.60 -30.79
N ASN A 72 -100.31 -50.86 -31.20
CA ASN A 72 -99.15 -51.67 -30.81
C ASN A 72 -97.83 -51.09 -31.39
N ALA A 73 -97.85 -50.62 -32.64
CA ALA A 73 -96.74 -49.90 -33.25
C ALA A 73 -96.41 -48.59 -32.51
N MET A 74 -97.44 -47.84 -32.09
CA MET A 74 -97.28 -46.62 -31.29
C MET A 74 -96.66 -46.91 -29.92
N VAL A 75 -97.11 -47.97 -29.24
CA VAL A 75 -96.57 -48.38 -27.92
C VAL A 75 -95.11 -48.81 -28.05
N ASN A 76 -94.74 -49.56 -29.08
CA ASN A 76 -93.36 -49.96 -29.33
C ASN A 76 -92.46 -48.77 -29.74
N GLY A 77 -92.99 -47.83 -30.54
CA GLY A 77 -92.32 -46.57 -30.89
C GLY A 77 -92.08 -45.68 -29.67
N ALA A 78 -93.07 -45.55 -28.79
CA ALA A 78 -92.95 -44.84 -27.52
C ALA A 78 -91.97 -45.53 -26.56
N GLY A 79 -91.94 -46.86 -26.52
CA GLY A 79 -90.93 -47.62 -25.76
C GLY A 79 -89.51 -47.36 -26.25
N THR A 80 -89.30 -47.36 -27.57
CA THR A 80 -88.00 -47.05 -28.20
C THR A 80 -87.59 -45.59 -27.95
N ALA A 81 -88.55 -44.66 -28.00
CA ALA A 81 -88.37 -43.23 -27.69
C ALA A 81 -87.92 -42.99 -26.23
N PHE A 82 -88.44 -43.79 -25.29
CA PHE A 82 -88.06 -43.71 -23.88
C PHE A 82 -86.64 -44.26 -23.64
N VAL A 83 -86.31 -45.41 -24.23
CA VAL A 83 -84.99 -46.04 -24.08
C VAL A 83 -83.88 -45.17 -24.67
N THR A 84 -84.11 -44.53 -25.80
CA THR A 84 -83.15 -43.59 -26.42
C THR A 84 -82.90 -42.35 -25.55
N SER A 85 -83.94 -41.81 -24.90
CA SER A 85 -83.81 -40.72 -23.91
C SER A 85 -82.99 -41.15 -22.69
N LEU A 86 -83.26 -42.35 -22.16
CA LEU A 86 -82.57 -42.90 -21.01
C LEU A 86 -81.06 -43.07 -21.28
N TRP A 87 -80.70 -43.51 -22.49
CA TRP A 87 -79.30 -43.56 -22.92
C TRP A 87 -78.68 -42.17 -23.07
N GLY A 88 -79.38 -41.19 -23.63
CA GLY A 88 -78.87 -39.82 -23.75
C GLY A 88 -78.55 -39.18 -22.40
N VAL A 89 -79.47 -39.31 -21.43
CA VAL A 89 -79.28 -38.83 -20.06
C VAL A 89 -78.21 -39.63 -19.32
N GLY A 90 -78.22 -40.96 -19.46
CA GLY A 90 -77.25 -41.84 -18.81
C GLY A 90 -75.81 -41.61 -19.28
N LEU A 91 -75.61 -41.45 -20.59
CA LEU A 91 -74.30 -41.12 -21.17
C LEU A 91 -73.86 -39.71 -20.79
N SER A 92 -74.77 -38.74 -20.76
CA SER A 92 -74.50 -37.37 -20.31
C SER A 92 -73.99 -37.31 -18.85
N LEU A 93 -74.67 -37.99 -17.91
CA LEU A 93 -74.22 -38.06 -16.52
C LEU A 93 -72.86 -38.78 -16.39
N THR A 94 -72.69 -39.89 -17.11
CA THR A 94 -71.46 -40.68 -17.05
C THR A 94 -70.27 -39.88 -17.58
N PHE A 95 -70.46 -39.15 -18.68
CA PHE A 95 -69.45 -38.28 -19.26
C PHE A 95 -69.08 -37.14 -18.30
N ASN A 96 -70.07 -36.40 -17.77
CA ASN A 96 -69.84 -35.30 -16.83
C ASN A 96 -69.07 -35.78 -15.58
N ARG A 97 -69.44 -36.93 -15.03
CA ARG A 97 -68.73 -37.52 -13.89
C ARG A 97 -67.27 -37.87 -14.22
N LYS A 98 -66.99 -38.45 -15.40
CA LYS A 98 -65.62 -38.78 -15.83
C LYS A 98 -64.79 -37.53 -16.14
N GLU A 99 -65.37 -36.54 -16.81
CA GLU A 99 -64.75 -35.24 -17.09
C GLU A 99 -64.27 -34.58 -15.80
N LYS A 100 -65.17 -34.42 -14.80
CA LYS A 100 -64.83 -33.78 -13.52
C LYS A 100 -63.82 -34.57 -12.68
N ALA A 101 -63.86 -35.90 -12.75
CA ALA A 101 -62.85 -36.73 -12.10
C ALA A 101 -61.46 -36.51 -12.71
N LEU A 102 -61.35 -36.49 -14.04
CA LEU A 102 -60.10 -36.30 -14.76
C LEU A 102 -59.53 -34.89 -14.58
N GLU A 103 -60.40 -33.87 -14.63
CA GLU A 103 -60.04 -32.47 -14.39
C GLU A 103 -59.40 -32.29 -12.99
N ARG A 104 -60.01 -32.91 -11.98
CA ARG A 104 -59.50 -32.89 -10.60
C ARG A 104 -58.16 -33.61 -10.49
N GLU A 105 -58.02 -34.79 -11.09
CA GLU A 105 -56.77 -35.56 -11.02
C GLU A 105 -55.60 -34.79 -11.63
N ILE A 106 -55.82 -34.11 -12.76
CA ILE A 106 -54.79 -33.32 -13.44
C ILE A 106 -54.41 -32.09 -12.60
N LYS A 107 -55.40 -31.38 -12.04
CA LYS A 107 -55.13 -30.26 -11.11
C LYS A 107 -54.29 -30.70 -9.92
N GLU A 108 -54.60 -31.85 -9.32
CA GLU A 108 -53.82 -32.40 -8.21
C GLU A 108 -52.41 -32.83 -8.63
N ARG A 109 -52.23 -33.39 -9.84
CA ARG A 109 -50.90 -33.73 -10.39
C ARG A 109 -50.05 -32.47 -10.63
N ILE A 110 -50.66 -31.40 -11.16
CA ILE A 110 -50.00 -30.11 -11.36
C ILE A 110 -49.58 -29.51 -10.01
N ALA A 111 -50.46 -29.52 -9.00
CA ALA A 111 -50.13 -29.03 -7.67
C ALA A 111 -48.97 -29.82 -7.03
N ARG A 112 -48.95 -31.16 -7.18
CA ARG A 112 -47.83 -31.98 -6.71
C ARG A 112 -46.53 -31.67 -7.43
N LEU A 113 -46.60 -31.36 -8.73
CA LEU A 113 -45.43 -30.94 -9.52
C LEU A 113 -44.89 -29.59 -9.03
N GLN A 114 -45.77 -28.60 -8.84
CA GLN A 114 -45.40 -27.27 -8.30
C GLN A 114 -44.65 -27.42 -6.96
N VAL A 115 -45.24 -28.13 -5.99
CA VAL A 115 -44.64 -28.36 -4.68
C VAL A 115 -43.29 -29.08 -4.78
N ARG A 116 -43.14 -30.02 -5.72
CA ARG A 116 -41.88 -30.73 -5.92
C ARG A 116 -40.80 -29.81 -6.48
N ILE A 117 -41.15 -28.92 -7.40
CA ILE A 117 -40.24 -27.95 -8.00
C ILE A 117 -39.83 -26.91 -6.95
N ASP A 118 -40.77 -26.34 -6.21
CA ASP A 118 -40.50 -25.35 -5.16
C ASP A 118 -39.66 -25.94 -4.00
N ARG A 119 -39.72 -27.26 -3.79
CA ARG A 119 -38.85 -27.96 -2.84
C ARG A 119 -37.41 -28.14 -3.34
N ILE A 120 -37.23 -28.32 -4.66
CA ILE A 120 -35.90 -28.46 -5.27
C ILE A 120 -35.23 -27.08 -5.38
N PHE A 121 -36.02 -26.06 -5.68
CA PHE A 121 -35.58 -24.68 -5.86
C PHE A 121 -36.27 -23.78 -4.82
N PRO A 122 -35.77 -23.75 -3.57
CA PRO A 122 -36.36 -22.93 -2.53
C PRO A 122 -36.36 -21.46 -2.94
N ARG A 123 -37.41 -20.73 -2.53
CA ARG A 123 -37.59 -19.32 -2.85
C ARG A 123 -36.61 -18.47 -2.06
N ILE A 124 -35.92 -17.55 -2.74
CA ILE A 124 -35.23 -16.43 -2.11
C ILE A 124 -36.06 -15.17 -2.33
N VAL A 125 -36.44 -14.52 -1.24
CA VAL A 125 -37.13 -13.22 -1.30
C VAL A 125 -36.09 -12.10 -1.25
N ALA A 126 -36.35 -10.99 -1.92
CA ALA A 126 -35.39 -9.87 -2.02
C ALA A 126 -34.97 -9.33 -0.63
N GLU A 127 -35.84 -9.43 0.37
CA GLU A 127 -35.59 -9.04 1.76
C GLU A 127 -34.58 -9.97 2.44
N GLN A 128 -34.58 -11.27 2.12
CA GLN A 128 -33.58 -12.21 2.61
C GLN A 128 -32.22 -11.92 1.98
N THR A 129 -32.18 -11.63 0.68
CA THR A 129 -30.94 -11.21 0.00
C THR A 129 -30.42 -9.89 0.57
N LEU A 130 -31.29 -8.91 0.85
CA LEU A 130 -30.89 -7.66 1.49
C LEU A 130 -30.37 -7.87 2.92
N ALA A 131 -31.01 -8.76 3.69
CA ALA A 131 -30.57 -9.11 5.04
C ALA A 131 -29.21 -9.83 5.03
N GLU A 132 -28.99 -10.72 4.04
CA GLU A 132 -27.72 -11.42 3.84
C GLU A 132 -26.63 -10.46 3.36
N ILE A 133 -26.92 -9.53 2.45
CA ILE A 133 -26.01 -8.45 2.04
C ILE A 133 -25.65 -7.56 3.23
N LYS A 134 -26.62 -7.22 4.09
CA LYS A 134 -26.36 -6.44 5.32
C LYS A 134 -25.48 -7.21 6.30
N SER A 135 -25.69 -8.52 6.44
CA SER A 135 -24.86 -9.41 7.24
C SER A 135 -23.43 -9.47 6.71
N ILE A 136 -23.28 -9.73 5.40
CA ILE A 136 -21.98 -9.80 4.73
C ILE A 136 -21.24 -8.47 4.84
N ASN A 137 -21.92 -7.33 4.68
CA ASN A 137 -21.28 -6.01 4.86
C ASN A 137 -20.78 -5.81 6.29
N ARG A 138 -21.53 -6.25 7.30
CA ARG A 138 -21.12 -6.17 8.71
C ARG A 138 -19.93 -7.08 9.02
N ASP A 139 -19.91 -8.30 8.47
CA ASP A 139 -18.77 -9.22 8.60
C ASP A 139 -17.55 -8.69 7.83
N THR A 140 -17.77 -8.05 6.67
CA THR A 140 -16.70 -7.41 5.89
C THR A 140 -16.10 -6.22 6.65
N GLU A 141 -16.92 -5.39 7.30
CA GLU A 141 -16.46 -4.30 8.16
C GLU A 141 -15.65 -4.84 9.36
N MET A 142 -16.12 -5.93 9.98
CA MET A 142 -15.40 -6.60 11.07
C MET A 142 -14.06 -7.18 10.60
N HIS A 143 -14.03 -7.85 9.45
CA HIS A 143 -12.80 -8.41 8.89
C HIS A 143 -11.82 -7.35 8.39
N LEU A 144 -12.29 -6.20 7.89
CA LEU A 144 -11.43 -5.07 7.55
C LEU A 144 -10.83 -4.41 8.79
N ALA A 145 -11.60 -4.30 9.87
CA ALA A 145 -11.09 -3.83 11.16
C ALA A 145 -10.05 -4.82 11.74
N GLU A 146 -10.34 -6.12 11.72
CA GLU A 146 -9.42 -7.19 12.16
C GLU A 146 -8.16 -7.27 11.28
N LEU A 147 -8.28 -7.01 9.98
CA LEU A 147 -7.14 -6.92 9.06
C LEU A 147 -6.28 -5.70 9.38
N GLY A 148 -6.89 -4.55 9.67
CA GLY A 148 -6.17 -3.36 10.13
C GLY A 148 -5.43 -3.60 11.45
N GLU A 149 -6.06 -4.30 12.40
CA GLU A 149 -5.45 -4.70 13.67
C GLU A 149 -4.29 -5.68 13.45
N LYS A 150 -4.47 -6.75 12.67
CA LYS A 150 -3.41 -7.72 12.35
C LYS A 150 -2.25 -7.14 11.55
N ILE A 151 -2.51 -6.20 10.63
CA ILE A 151 -1.46 -5.49 9.90
C ILE A 151 -0.69 -4.60 10.87
N GLY A 152 -1.39 -3.87 11.76
CA GLY A 152 -0.76 -3.08 12.82
C GLY A 152 0.14 -3.93 13.72
N ASP A 153 -0.41 -5.03 14.26
CA ASP A 153 0.32 -5.99 15.11
C ASP A 153 1.51 -6.60 14.37
N GLN A 154 1.35 -7.02 13.11
CA GLN A 154 2.48 -7.57 12.36
C GLN A 154 3.53 -6.53 12.00
N MET A 155 3.14 -5.31 11.68
CA MET A 155 4.10 -4.24 11.41
C MET A 155 4.88 -3.90 12.68
N GLN A 156 4.22 -3.94 13.84
CA GLN A 156 4.86 -3.76 15.15
C GLN A 156 5.79 -4.93 15.50
N ILE A 157 5.37 -6.18 15.30
CA ILE A 157 6.20 -7.38 15.49
C ILE A 157 7.41 -7.37 14.56
N VAL A 158 7.25 -6.97 13.30
CA VAL A 158 8.34 -6.86 12.33
C VAL A 158 9.30 -5.75 12.76
N MET A 159 8.81 -4.57 13.15
CA MET A 159 9.65 -3.48 13.67
C MET A 159 10.42 -3.88 14.93
N ASP A 160 9.76 -4.55 15.88
CA ASP A 160 10.38 -4.99 17.14
C ASP A 160 11.39 -6.11 16.91
N LYS A 161 11.07 -7.09 16.03
CA LYS A 161 12.04 -8.11 15.59
C LYS A 161 13.19 -7.52 14.80
N THR A 162 12.97 -6.50 13.97
CA THR A 162 14.05 -5.84 13.22
C THR A 162 14.94 -5.07 14.19
N ALA A 163 14.39 -4.31 15.14
CA ALA A 163 15.16 -3.61 16.16
C ALA A 163 15.96 -4.59 17.04
N THR A 164 15.32 -5.68 17.48
CA THR A 164 15.94 -6.72 18.30
C THR A 164 17.00 -7.49 17.50
N SER A 165 16.75 -7.80 16.23
CA SER A 165 17.71 -8.50 15.36
C SER A 165 18.92 -7.63 15.02
N ILE A 166 18.74 -6.33 14.82
CA ILE A 166 19.85 -5.38 14.66
C ILE A 166 20.65 -5.28 15.96
N SER A 167 19.97 -5.13 17.10
CA SER A 167 20.62 -5.06 18.41
C SER A 167 21.38 -6.34 18.73
N ASN A 168 20.80 -7.51 18.46
CA ASN A 168 21.43 -8.81 18.65
C ASN A 168 22.56 -9.02 17.65
N SER A 169 22.42 -8.66 16.37
CA SER A 169 23.51 -8.77 15.39
C SER A 169 24.69 -7.87 15.71
N ILE A 170 24.44 -6.67 16.26
CA ILE A 170 25.48 -5.77 16.77
C ILE A 170 26.11 -6.34 18.04
N THR A 171 25.30 -6.86 18.97
CA THR A 171 25.77 -7.42 20.25
C THR A 171 26.55 -8.72 20.04
N ASP A 172 26.08 -9.61 19.18
CA ASP A 172 26.73 -10.86 18.80
C ASP A 172 27.96 -10.57 17.95
N GLY A 173 27.87 -9.64 16.99
CA GLY A 173 29.03 -9.16 16.23
C GLY A 173 30.11 -8.54 17.12
N LEU A 174 29.72 -7.81 18.18
CA LEU A 174 30.65 -7.28 19.18
C LEU A 174 31.16 -8.39 20.10
N ARG A 175 30.32 -9.29 20.59
CA ARG A 175 30.68 -10.34 21.57
C ARG A 175 31.56 -11.42 20.95
N GLU A 176 31.26 -11.84 19.73
CA GLU A 176 32.00 -12.86 18.99
C GLU A 176 33.34 -12.31 18.45
N SER A 177 33.44 -10.98 18.29
CA SER A 177 34.66 -10.29 17.84
C SER A 177 35.54 -9.80 19.00
N LEU A 178 34.96 -9.32 20.11
CA LEU A 178 35.68 -8.81 21.29
C LEU A 178 36.07 -9.91 22.28
N ALA A 179 35.26 -10.96 22.49
CA ALA A 179 35.59 -12.02 23.45
C ALA A 179 36.93 -12.72 23.16
N PRO A 180 37.20 -13.20 21.92
CA PRO A 180 38.51 -13.79 21.60
C PRO A 180 39.66 -12.77 21.58
N ALA A 181 39.37 -11.47 21.38
CA ALA A 181 40.35 -10.41 21.39
C ALA A 181 40.84 -10.08 22.81
N VAL A 182 39.93 -10.05 23.80
CA VAL A 182 40.26 -9.84 25.22
C VAL A 182 40.99 -11.04 25.81
N GLU A 183 40.61 -12.26 25.43
CA GLU A 183 41.24 -13.50 25.91
C GLU A 183 42.66 -13.67 25.34
N LYS A 184 42.92 -13.31 24.08
CA LYS A 184 44.27 -13.38 23.47
C LYS A 184 45.18 -12.19 23.79
N LEU A 185 44.62 -11.03 24.17
CA LEU A 185 45.38 -9.89 24.72
C LEU A 185 46.02 -10.22 26.08
N LEU A 186 45.40 -11.13 26.85
CA LEU A 186 45.92 -11.60 28.12
C LEU A 186 47.10 -12.58 27.94
N ASP A 187 47.16 -13.27 26.80
CA ASP A 187 48.09 -14.39 26.57
C ASP A 187 49.36 -14.05 25.78
N ASN A 188 49.42 -13.00 24.95
CA ASN A 188 50.65 -12.68 24.20
C ASN A 188 50.83 -11.17 23.92
N SER A 189 51.73 -10.54 24.69
CA SER A 189 52.11 -9.14 24.54
C SER A 189 53.27 -8.99 23.53
N ARG A 190 52.96 -8.47 22.33
CA ARG A 190 53.79 -7.64 21.42
C ARG A 190 53.64 -7.92 19.92
N GLU A 191 53.37 -9.15 19.49
CA GLU A 191 53.24 -9.49 18.04
C GLU A 191 51.80 -9.80 17.60
N GLY A 192 50.90 -10.11 18.53
CA GLY A 192 49.53 -10.53 18.21
C GLY A 192 48.55 -9.37 17.96
N SER A 193 48.80 -8.18 18.52
CA SER A 193 47.86 -7.05 18.47
C SER A 193 47.81 -6.35 17.11
N GLU A 194 48.91 -6.33 16.37
CA GLU A 194 49.03 -5.65 15.07
C GLU A 194 48.25 -6.38 13.98
N LYS A 195 48.49 -7.69 13.83
CA LYS A 195 47.72 -8.56 12.93
C LYS A 195 46.25 -8.70 13.34
N MET A 196 45.95 -8.64 14.64
CA MET A 196 44.57 -8.71 15.13
C MET A 196 43.78 -7.45 14.75
N MET A 197 44.33 -6.26 14.98
CA MET A 197 43.64 -5.00 14.66
C MET A 197 43.43 -4.88 13.14
N GLU A 198 44.43 -5.26 12.35
CA GLU A 198 44.33 -5.30 10.88
C GLU A 198 43.26 -6.30 10.41
N SER A 199 43.25 -7.51 10.97
CA SER A 199 42.26 -8.54 10.63
C SER A 199 40.83 -8.15 11.05
N LEU A 200 40.65 -7.57 12.23
CA LEU A 200 39.35 -7.10 12.73
C LEU A 200 38.79 -5.96 11.87
N MET A 201 39.65 -5.03 11.46
CA MET A 201 39.25 -3.90 10.63
C MET A 201 38.92 -4.33 9.20
N GLN A 202 39.72 -5.22 8.60
CA GLN A 202 39.41 -5.81 7.29
C GLN A 202 38.11 -6.63 7.32
N GLU A 203 37.89 -7.42 8.38
CA GLU A 203 36.70 -8.23 8.51
C GLU A 203 35.44 -7.38 8.77
N PHE A 204 35.56 -6.29 9.52
CA PHE A 204 34.52 -5.29 9.72
C PHE A 204 34.14 -4.57 8.42
N ILE A 205 35.12 -4.07 7.66
CA ILE A 205 34.89 -3.41 6.36
C ILE A 205 34.25 -4.39 5.37
N ARG A 206 34.75 -5.63 5.30
CA ARG A 206 34.19 -6.65 4.43
C ARG A 206 32.75 -7.00 4.78
N LYS A 207 32.43 -7.12 6.07
CA LYS A 207 31.07 -7.42 6.53
C LYS A 207 30.10 -6.26 6.30
N ILE A 208 30.50 -5.02 6.58
CA ILE A 208 29.67 -3.84 6.30
C ILE A 208 29.49 -3.61 4.81
N GLY A 209 30.55 -3.76 4.00
CA GLY A 209 30.48 -3.64 2.55
C GLY A 209 29.54 -4.68 1.93
N ASN A 210 29.67 -5.96 2.31
CA ASN A 210 28.76 -7.00 1.82
C ASN A 210 27.32 -6.83 2.30
N ALA A 211 27.10 -6.43 3.55
CA ALA A 211 25.76 -6.17 4.07
C ALA A 211 25.10 -4.98 3.35
N GLY A 212 25.87 -3.90 3.11
CA GLY A 212 25.43 -2.73 2.36
C GLY A 212 25.10 -3.05 0.90
N GLU A 213 25.93 -3.84 0.23
CA GLU A 213 25.69 -4.25 -1.16
C GLU A 213 24.49 -5.21 -1.29
N THR A 214 24.36 -6.18 -0.36
CA THR A 214 23.19 -7.07 -0.32
C THR A 214 21.90 -6.29 -0.11
N GLN A 215 21.93 -5.30 0.78
CA GLN A 215 20.80 -4.41 1.01
C GLN A 215 20.52 -3.55 -0.23
N ARG A 216 21.53 -3.01 -0.91
CA ARG A 216 21.36 -2.27 -2.18
C ARG A 216 20.61 -3.09 -3.21
N ILE A 217 21.05 -4.33 -3.46
CA ILE A 217 20.43 -5.23 -4.45
C ILE A 217 18.99 -5.57 -4.04
N ALA A 218 18.73 -5.86 -2.77
CA ALA A 218 17.38 -6.13 -2.28
C ALA A 218 16.44 -4.91 -2.43
N MET A 219 16.94 -3.71 -2.17
CA MET A 219 16.19 -2.45 -2.33
C MET A 219 15.91 -2.15 -3.81
N ASP A 220 16.87 -2.39 -4.70
CA ASP A 220 16.74 -2.17 -6.15
C ASP A 220 15.68 -3.11 -6.74
N ASN A 221 15.74 -4.39 -6.37
CA ASN A 221 14.73 -5.38 -6.76
C ASN A 221 13.33 -5.04 -6.21
N ALA A 222 13.23 -4.64 -4.94
CA ALA A 222 11.96 -4.25 -4.32
C ALA A 222 11.37 -3.00 -4.97
N SER A 223 12.20 -2.00 -5.25
CA SER A 223 11.85 -0.80 -6.01
C SER A 223 11.26 -1.13 -7.37
N GLN A 224 11.96 -1.99 -8.12
CA GLN A 224 11.57 -2.36 -9.47
C GLN A 224 10.25 -3.12 -9.48
N ALA A 225 10.09 -4.09 -8.57
CA ALA A 225 8.84 -4.84 -8.39
C ALA A 225 7.66 -3.93 -7.99
N LEU A 226 7.91 -2.95 -7.10
CA LEU A 226 6.90 -2.00 -6.65
C LEU A 226 6.48 -1.05 -7.79
N ALA A 227 7.44 -0.55 -8.57
CA ALA A 227 7.17 0.30 -9.73
C ALA A 227 6.37 -0.44 -10.81
N GLU A 228 6.73 -1.70 -11.08
CA GLU A 228 6.06 -2.54 -12.06
C GLU A 228 4.64 -2.93 -11.62
N SER A 229 4.46 -3.27 -10.34
CA SER A 229 3.14 -3.53 -9.75
C SER A 229 2.24 -2.30 -9.77
N SER A 230 2.78 -1.12 -9.45
CA SER A 230 2.04 0.14 -9.47
C SER A 230 1.60 0.51 -10.89
N SER A 231 2.47 0.31 -11.89
CA SER A 231 2.15 0.54 -13.31
C SER A 231 1.06 -0.41 -13.80
N GLN A 232 1.19 -1.71 -13.51
CA GLN A 232 0.17 -2.73 -13.82
C GLN A 232 -1.19 -2.40 -13.20
N MET A 233 -1.22 -1.94 -11.95
CA MET A 233 -2.45 -1.56 -11.27
C MET A 233 -3.11 -0.35 -11.91
N MET A 234 -2.31 0.64 -12.32
CA MET A 234 -2.78 1.83 -13.03
C MET A 234 -3.44 1.46 -14.36
N ILE A 235 -2.78 0.59 -15.15
CA ILE A 235 -3.34 0.07 -16.40
C ILE A 235 -4.68 -0.63 -16.16
N ARG A 236 -4.77 -1.50 -15.14
CA ARG A 236 -6.02 -2.21 -14.82
C ARG A 236 -7.14 -1.26 -14.38
N LEU A 237 -6.83 -0.21 -13.62
CA LEU A 237 -7.79 0.82 -13.23
C LEU A 237 -8.29 1.59 -14.44
N THR A 238 -7.40 2.02 -15.33
CA THR A 238 -7.78 2.71 -16.58
C THR A 238 -8.68 1.82 -17.43
N THR A 239 -8.30 0.56 -17.66
CA THR A 239 -9.14 -0.38 -18.43
C THR A 239 -10.49 -0.64 -17.75
N PHE A 240 -10.53 -0.72 -16.42
CA PHE A 240 -11.79 -0.88 -15.70
C PHE A 240 -12.71 0.33 -15.87
N VAL A 241 -12.17 1.55 -15.78
CA VAL A 241 -12.92 2.79 -16.00
C VAL A 241 -13.47 2.85 -17.43
N GLU A 242 -12.65 2.54 -18.43
CA GLU A 242 -13.08 2.48 -19.84
C GLU A 242 -14.20 1.46 -20.07
N GLN A 243 -14.08 0.26 -19.49
CA GLN A 243 -15.12 -0.78 -19.61
C GLN A 243 -16.42 -0.38 -18.91
N LEU A 244 -16.31 0.31 -17.77
CA LEU A 244 -17.47 0.76 -17.02
C LEU A 244 -18.20 1.88 -17.78
N ASP A 245 -17.47 2.84 -18.35
CA ASP A 245 -18.02 3.90 -19.18
C ASP A 245 -18.75 3.34 -20.42
N ALA A 246 -18.14 2.36 -21.08
CA ALA A 246 -18.77 1.64 -22.19
C ALA A 246 -20.07 0.93 -21.77
N LYS A 247 -20.08 0.24 -20.62
CA LYS A 247 -21.30 -0.44 -20.12
C LYS A 247 -22.38 0.52 -19.64
N VAL A 248 -22.01 1.66 -19.06
CA VAL A 248 -22.96 2.71 -18.70
C VAL A 248 -23.63 3.28 -19.95
N THR A 249 -22.85 3.55 -20.99
CA THR A 249 -23.35 4.04 -22.28
C THR A 249 -24.28 3.01 -22.94
N GLU A 250 -23.92 1.72 -22.95
CA GLU A 250 -24.74 0.66 -23.50
C GLU A 250 -26.10 0.52 -22.79
N VAL A 251 -26.13 0.57 -21.45
CA VAL A 251 -27.38 0.52 -20.67
C VAL A 251 -28.25 1.75 -20.95
N ARG A 252 -27.64 2.93 -21.03
CA ARG A 252 -28.33 4.19 -21.34
C ARG A 252 -28.98 4.14 -22.72
N ASP A 253 -28.23 3.71 -23.74
CA ASP A 253 -28.73 3.61 -25.10
C ASP A 253 -29.81 2.53 -25.25
N GLY A 254 -29.62 1.37 -24.60
CA GLY A 254 -30.60 0.29 -24.58
C GLY A 254 -31.94 0.73 -23.96
N ASN A 255 -31.89 1.46 -22.84
CA ASN A 255 -33.09 1.99 -22.20
C ASN A 255 -33.79 3.07 -23.05
N ARG A 256 -33.02 3.93 -23.73
CA ARG A 256 -33.58 4.90 -24.68
C ARG A 256 -34.30 4.20 -25.84
N GLN A 257 -33.67 3.18 -26.40
CA GLN A 257 -34.24 2.39 -27.49
C GLN A 257 -35.51 1.64 -27.05
N MET A 258 -35.52 1.08 -25.83
CA MET A 258 -36.70 0.44 -25.26
C MET A 258 -37.87 1.43 -25.12
N LEU A 259 -37.60 2.66 -24.69
CA LEU A 259 -38.61 3.72 -24.60
C LEU A 259 -39.18 4.11 -25.96
N GLU A 260 -38.33 4.29 -26.96
CA GLU A 260 -38.74 4.57 -28.34
C GLU A 260 -39.63 3.43 -28.87
N GLN A 261 -39.20 2.17 -28.72
CA GLN A 261 -39.98 1.00 -29.14
C GLN A 261 -41.32 0.87 -28.42
N MET A 262 -41.36 1.14 -27.11
CA MET A 262 -42.60 1.09 -26.34
C MET A 262 -43.59 2.17 -26.80
N GLN A 263 -43.10 3.36 -27.13
CA GLN A 263 -43.90 4.46 -27.65
C GLN A 263 -44.46 4.14 -29.05
N ASP A 264 -43.64 3.59 -29.93
CA ASP A 264 -44.07 3.13 -31.27
C ASP A 264 -45.09 1.99 -31.19
N HIS A 265 -44.87 1.01 -30.30
CA HIS A 265 -45.77 -0.12 -30.13
C HIS A 265 -47.14 0.35 -29.63
N PHE A 266 -47.17 1.27 -28.66
CA PHE A 266 -48.42 1.83 -28.14
C PHE A 266 -49.16 2.64 -29.21
N ALA A 267 -48.46 3.49 -29.96
CA ALA A 267 -49.04 4.26 -31.06
C ALA A 267 -49.66 3.33 -32.13
N SER A 268 -48.95 2.24 -32.47
CA SER A 268 -49.43 1.21 -33.39
C SER A 268 -50.67 0.48 -32.84
N GLN A 269 -50.68 0.12 -31.55
CA GLN A 269 -51.80 -0.57 -30.93
C GLN A 269 -53.08 0.29 -30.89
N VAL A 270 -52.95 1.58 -30.56
CA VAL A 270 -54.07 2.54 -30.61
C VAL A 270 -54.59 2.70 -32.04
N SER A 271 -53.69 2.82 -33.03
CA SER A 271 -54.05 2.91 -34.44
C SER A 271 -54.80 1.66 -34.95
N ASN A 272 -54.32 0.47 -34.58
CA ASN A 272 -54.95 -0.80 -34.95
C ASN A 272 -56.35 -0.94 -34.34
N MET A 273 -56.53 -0.55 -33.06
CA MET A 273 -57.85 -0.55 -32.43
C MET A 273 -58.78 0.50 -33.06
N GLN A 274 -58.30 1.70 -33.38
CA GLN A 274 -59.10 2.71 -34.09
C GLN A 274 -59.59 2.19 -35.45
N SER A 275 -58.71 1.53 -36.20
CA SER A 275 -59.06 0.90 -37.47
C SER A 275 -60.13 -0.19 -37.29
N GLN A 276 -60.01 -1.03 -36.26
CA GLN A 276 -60.96 -2.09 -35.96
C GLN A 276 -62.35 -1.56 -35.57
N VAL A 277 -62.41 -0.48 -34.77
CA VAL A 277 -63.67 0.20 -34.43
C VAL A 277 -64.29 0.83 -35.67
N LYS A 278 -63.49 1.50 -36.51
CA LYS A 278 -63.97 2.08 -37.77
C LYS A 278 -64.54 1.01 -38.70
N GLN A 279 -63.84 -0.11 -38.86
CA GLN A 279 -64.28 -1.22 -39.71
C GLN A 279 -65.60 -1.83 -39.21
N GLN A 280 -65.78 -2.00 -37.90
CA GLN A 280 -67.06 -2.46 -37.36
C GLN A 280 -68.19 -1.44 -37.60
N ASN A 281 -67.90 -0.15 -37.49
CA ASN A 281 -68.89 0.90 -37.73
C ASN A 281 -69.30 0.96 -39.21
N ASP A 282 -68.34 0.82 -40.14
CA ASP A 282 -68.61 0.73 -41.57
C ASP A 282 -69.48 -0.51 -41.88
N GLN A 283 -69.20 -1.66 -41.25
CA GLN A 283 -70.02 -2.87 -41.39
C GLN A 283 -71.44 -2.72 -40.84
N ALA A 284 -71.61 -2.06 -39.68
CA ALA A 284 -72.92 -1.77 -39.10
C ALA A 284 -73.74 -0.84 -40.00
N THR A 285 -73.09 0.18 -40.58
CA THR A 285 -73.69 1.10 -41.55
C THR A 285 -74.11 0.36 -42.82
N GLU A 286 -73.25 -0.50 -43.37
CA GLU A 286 -73.56 -1.29 -44.57
C GLU A 286 -74.73 -2.25 -44.33
N PHE A 287 -74.77 -2.93 -43.17
CA PHE A 287 -75.89 -3.79 -42.79
C PHE A 287 -77.20 -2.99 -42.69
N THR A 288 -77.15 -1.83 -42.05
CA THR A 288 -78.29 -0.92 -41.91
C THR A 288 -78.81 -0.46 -43.27
N GLN A 289 -77.91 -0.11 -44.19
CA GLN A 289 -78.27 0.31 -45.54
C GLN A 289 -78.92 -0.83 -46.34
N LYS A 290 -78.34 -2.05 -46.31
CA LYS A 290 -78.93 -3.23 -46.95
C LYS A 290 -80.30 -3.59 -46.37
N LEU A 291 -80.50 -3.40 -45.06
CA LEU A 291 -81.79 -3.62 -44.43
C LEU A 291 -82.82 -2.59 -44.90
N ALA A 292 -82.44 -1.31 -45.01
CA ALA A 292 -83.31 -0.26 -45.54
C ALA A 292 -83.70 -0.53 -47.01
N GLU A 293 -82.74 -0.92 -47.85
CA GLU A 293 -82.98 -1.32 -49.24
C GLU A 293 -83.94 -2.53 -49.34
N SER A 294 -83.73 -3.56 -48.52
CA SER A 294 -84.61 -4.73 -48.48
C SER A 294 -86.04 -4.41 -48.01
N MET A 295 -86.19 -3.43 -47.12
CA MET A 295 -87.50 -2.94 -46.67
C MET A 295 -88.24 -2.19 -47.77
N GLN A 296 -87.51 -1.37 -48.54
CA GLN A 296 -88.07 -0.67 -49.69
C GLN A 296 -88.54 -1.68 -50.76
N ASP A 297 -87.73 -2.69 -51.06
CA ASP A 297 -88.07 -3.76 -52.02
C ASP A 297 -89.26 -4.61 -51.53
N PHE A 298 -89.31 -4.94 -50.24
CA PHE A 298 -90.46 -5.63 -49.64
C PHE A 298 -91.74 -4.80 -49.75
N ASN A 299 -91.68 -3.51 -49.43
CA ASN A 299 -92.85 -2.63 -49.50
C ASN A 299 -93.35 -2.47 -50.94
N GLN A 300 -92.44 -2.33 -51.91
CA GLN A 300 -92.79 -2.27 -53.33
C GLN A 300 -93.47 -3.57 -53.81
N LYS A 301 -92.88 -4.73 -53.51
CA LYS A 301 -93.48 -6.04 -53.85
C LYS A 301 -94.82 -6.27 -53.15
N ASN A 302 -94.98 -5.80 -51.92
CA ASN A 302 -96.24 -5.91 -51.21
C ASN A 302 -97.32 -5.03 -51.85
N GLN A 303 -96.99 -3.81 -52.30
CA GLN A 303 -97.91 -2.97 -53.07
C GLN A 303 -98.29 -3.60 -54.42
N GLU A 304 -97.32 -4.17 -55.14
CA GLU A 304 -97.57 -4.90 -56.40
C GLU A 304 -98.46 -6.14 -56.19
N MET A 305 -98.23 -6.88 -55.11
CA MET A 305 -99.08 -8.02 -54.71
C MET A 305 -100.51 -7.56 -54.41
N LEU A 306 -100.68 -6.45 -53.67
CA LEU A 306 -102.01 -5.91 -53.37
C LEU A 306 -102.72 -5.44 -54.65
N TYR A 307 -102.03 -4.75 -55.55
CA TYR A 307 -102.58 -4.32 -56.83
C TYR A 307 -102.97 -5.51 -57.72
N SER A 308 -102.13 -6.53 -57.82
CA SER A 308 -102.43 -7.73 -58.61
C SER A 308 -103.57 -8.56 -57.99
N MET A 309 -103.63 -8.66 -56.66
CA MET A 309 -104.73 -9.33 -55.96
C MET A 309 -106.04 -8.55 -56.14
N GLN A 310 -106.02 -7.22 -56.07
CA GLN A 310 -107.18 -6.37 -56.35
C GLN A 310 -107.64 -6.54 -57.81
N THR A 311 -106.70 -6.62 -58.76
CA THR A 311 -107.01 -6.82 -60.18
C THR A 311 -107.63 -8.20 -60.42
N LEU A 312 -107.02 -9.27 -59.90
CA LEU A 312 -107.53 -10.63 -60.02
C LEU A 312 -108.90 -10.80 -59.34
N LEU A 313 -109.12 -10.15 -58.20
CA LEU A 313 -110.42 -10.17 -57.52
C LEU A 313 -111.47 -9.38 -58.31
N SER A 314 -111.09 -8.26 -58.92
CA SER A 314 -111.98 -7.49 -59.81
C SER A 314 -112.34 -8.29 -61.06
N GLU A 315 -111.36 -8.90 -61.74
CA GLU A 315 -111.59 -9.78 -62.89
C GLU A 315 -112.47 -10.97 -62.53
N ARG A 316 -112.18 -11.68 -61.42
CA ARG A 316 -113.03 -12.79 -60.94
C ARG A 316 -114.42 -12.33 -60.53
N ALA A 317 -114.56 -11.15 -59.92
CA ALA A 317 -115.84 -10.61 -59.53
C ALA A 317 -116.68 -10.28 -60.78
N ILE A 318 -116.06 -9.75 -61.84
CA ILE A 318 -116.71 -9.49 -63.12
C ILE A 318 -117.10 -10.82 -63.82
N GLU A 319 -116.20 -11.81 -63.89
CA GLU A 319 -116.49 -13.12 -64.47
C GLU A 319 -117.60 -13.87 -63.69
N GLN A 320 -117.59 -13.81 -62.36
CA GLN A 320 -118.68 -14.37 -61.55
C GLN A 320 -119.98 -13.57 -61.74
N ALA A 321 -119.93 -12.24 -61.77
CA ALA A 321 -121.10 -11.41 -62.01
C ALA A 321 -121.76 -11.73 -63.36
N GLU A 322 -120.98 -11.99 -64.41
CA GLU A 322 -121.50 -12.47 -65.70
C GLU A 322 -122.12 -13.87 -65.61
N GLN A 323 -121.53 -14.80 -64.84
CA GLN A 323 -122.12 -16.11 -64.59
C GLN A 323 -123.41 -16.04 -63.74
N PHE A 324 -123.48 -15.08 -62.80
CA PHE A 324 -124.65 -14.83 -61.97
C PHE A 324 -125.77 -14.12 -62.73
N ALA A 325 -125.44 -13.20 -63.65
CA ALA A 325 -126.40 -12.51 -64.52
C ALA A 325 -127.15 -13.46 -65.47
N LYS A 326 -126.60 -14.65 -65.74
CA LYS A 326 -127.27 -15.73 -66.50
C LYS A 326 -128.27 -16.56 -65.68
N ARG A 327 -128.42 -16.34 -64.36
CA ARG A 327 -129.43 -17.00 -63.51
C ARG A 327 -130.45 -15.96 -63.01
N GLU A 328 -131.72 -16.18 -63.36
CA GLU A 328 -132.82 -15.23 -63.30
C GLU A 328 -133.25 -14.78 -61.87
N GLU A 329 -133.51 -13.47 -61.76
CA GLU A 329 -134.35 -12.66 -60.83
C GLU A 329 -134.23 -12.77 -59.29
N ASN A 330 -133.75 -13.87 -58.70
CA ASN A 330 -133.63 -14.00 -57.21
C ASN A 330 -132.19 -13.84 -56.66
N LEU A 331 -131.27 -13.28 -57.45
CA LEU A 331 -129.83 -13.31 -57.16
C LEU A 331 -129.16 -11.95 -56.94
N THR A 332 -129.83 -10.83 -57.23
CA THR A 332 -129.24 -9.48 -57.16
C THR A 332 -128.83 -9.08 -55.73
N ALA A 333 -129.69 -9.32 -54.73
CA ALA A 333 -129.38 -9.00 -53.33
C ALA A 333 -128.23 -9.84 -52.74
N SER A 334 -128.06 -11.08 -53.23
CA SER A 334 -126.98 -11.97 -52.79
C SER A 334 -125.64 -11.58 -53.43
N ALA A 335 -125.65 -11.09 -54.67
CA ALA A 335 -124.49 -10.53 -55.35
C ALA A 335 -124.03 -9.21 -54.69
N ASP A 336 -124.97 -8.31 -54.35
CA ASP A 336 -124.65 -7.08 -53.62
C ASP A 336 -124.06 -7.38 -52.24
N SER A 337 -124.64 -8.32 -51.49
CA SER A 337 -124.09 -8.74 -50.18
C SER A 337 -122.70 -9.38 -50.28
N PHE A 338 -122.45 -10.15 -51.35
CA PHE A 338 -121.13 -10.73 -51.58
C PHE A 338 -120.10 -9.64 -51.93
N MET A 339 -120.44 -8.72 -52.85
CA MET A 339 -119.58 -7.61 -53.22
C MET A 339 -119.29 -6.67 -52.04
N GLU A 340 -120.27 -6.42 -51.18
CA GLU A 340 -120.09 -5.63 -49.96
C GLU A 340 -119.16 -6.33 -48.96
N LYS A 341 -119.31 -7.64 -48.76
CA LYS A 341 -118.40 -8.43 -47.90
C LYS A 341 -116.99 -8.50 -48.48
N LEU A 342 -116.85 -8.57 -49.80
CA LEU A 342 -115.56 -8.62 -50.49
C LEU A 342 -114.85 -7.25 -50.41
N ALA A 343 -115.58 -6.16 -50.64
CA ALA A 343 -115.08 -4.80 -50.44
C ALA A 343 -114.61 -4.58 -49.00
N LYS A 344 -115.40 -5.03 -48.02
CA LYS A 344 -115.04 -4.94 -46.60
C LYS A 344 -113.83 -5.81 -46.23
N ALA A 345 -113.70 -7.00 -46.82
CA ALA A 345 -112.53 -7.85 -46.62
C ALA A 345 -111.26 -7.26 -47.24
N ILE A 346 -111.36 -6.59 -48.40
CA ILE A 346 -110.25 -5.83 -49.00
C ILE A 346 -109.88 -4.63 -48.13
N GLU A 347 -110.87 -3.91 -47.60
CA GLU A 347 -110.66 -2.77 -46.70
C GLU A 347 -109.99 -3.20 -45.38
N ASP A 348 -110.46 -4.29 -44.76
CA ASP A 348 -109.86 -4.86 -43.55
C ASP A 348 -108.43 -5.37 -43.80
N LEU A 349 -108.18 -5.99 -44.96
CA LEU A 349 -106.84 -6.46 -45.33
C LEU A 349 -105.88 -5.30 -45.58
N ASN A 350 -106.34 -4.23 -46.26
CA ASN A 350 -105.55 -3.00 -46.43
C ASN A 350 -105.24 -2.33 -45.09
N ARG A 351 -106.22 -2.24 -44.19
CA ARG A 351 -106.05 -1.66 -42.85
C ARG A 351 -105.05 -2.46 -42.01
N ASN A 352 -105.19 -3.79 -41.98
CA ASN A 352 -104.28 -4.66 -41.27
C ASN A 352 -102.85 -4.60 -41.84
N ASN A 353 -102.70 -4.50 -43.17
CA ASN A 353 -101.39 -4.32 -43.79
C ASN A 353 -100.76 -2.96 -43.46
N GLU A 354 -101.54 -1.87 -43.44
CA GLU A 354 -101.05 -0.55 -43.06
C GLU A 354 -100.60 -0.50 -41.60
N GLU A 355 -101.36 -1.13 -40.69
CA GLU A 355 -100.99 -1.28 -39.28
C GLU A 355 -99.73 -2.14 -39.10
N MET A 356 -99.61 -3.26 -39.83
CA MET A 356 -98.42 -4.11 -39.80
C MET A 356 -97.17 -3.35 -40.30
N LEU A 357 -97.28 -2.61 -41.40
CA LEU A 357 -96.18 -1.82 -41.95
C LEU A 357 -95.76 -0.70 -40.98
N LYS A 358 -96.71 0.00 -40.35
CA LYS A 358 -96.41 1.01 -39.33
C LYS A 358 -95.74 0.42 -38.09
N ALA A 359 -96.22 -0.73 -37.60
CA ALA A 359 -95.61 -1.42 -36.47
C ALA A 359 -94.19 -1.89 -36.78
N MET A 360 -93.97 -2.38 -38.01
CA MET A 360 -92.67 -2.81 -38.50
C MET A 360 -91.71 -1.62 -38.69
N GLU A 361 -92.17 -0.50 -39.27
CA GLU A 361 -91.39 0.73 -39.39
C GLU A 361 -90.98 1.26 -38.00
N SER A 362 -91.92 1.34 -37.07
CA SER A 362 -91.67 1.81 -35.71
C SER A 362 -90.67 0.92 -34.97
N GLY A 363 -90.87 -0.40 -34.98
CA GLY A 363 -89.97 -1.34 -34.29
C GLY A 363 -88.57 -1.38 -34.88
N LEU A 364 -88.43 -1.16 -36.20
CA LEU A 364 -87.13 -1.11 -36.88
C LEU A 364 -86.43 0.22 -36.63
N LYS A 365 -87.15 1.34 -36.59
CA LYS A 365 -86.63 2.66 -36.22
C LYS A 365 -86.15 2.70 -34.78
N GLU A 366 -86.87 2.06 -33.87
CA GLU A 366 -86.48 1.91 -32.46
C GLU A 366 -85.20 1.06 -32.32
N ARG A 367 -85.11 -0.07 -33.05
CA ARG A 367 -83.87 -0.88 -33.09
C ARG A 367 -82.69 -0.14 -33.72
N LEU A 368 -82.91 0.65 -34.77
CA LEU A 368 -81.86 1.45 -35.41
C LEU A 368 -81.34 2.55 -34.50
N ASN A 369 -82.23 3.26 -33.81
CA ASN A 369 -81.84 4.26 -32.83
C ASN A 369 -81.08 3.61 -31.66
N ALA A 370 -81.55 2.47 -31.15
CA ALA A 370 -80.85 1.74 -30.09
C ALA A 370 -79.45 1.26 -30.53
N LEU A 371 -79.29 0.82 -31.79
CA LEU A 371 -77.97 0.46 -32.35
C LEU A 371 -77.06 1.69 -32.47
N ALA A 372 -77.59 2.83 -32.95
CA ALA A 372 -76.84 4.07 -33.08
C ALA A 372 -76.41 4.65 -31.72
N ASP A 373 -77.28 4.56 -30.71
CA ASP A 373 -76.95 4.98 -29.34
C ASP A 373 -75.89 4.05 -28.73
N MET A 374 -76.02 2.73 -28.90
CA MET A 374 -74.98 1.77 -28.50
C MET A 374 -73.64 2.04 -29.19
N ASP A 375 -73.62 2.37 -30.49
CA ASP A 375 -72.39 2.67 -31.22
C ASP A 375 -71.73 3.95 -30.72
N LYS A 376 -72.52 4.97 -30.40
CA LYS A 376 -72.05 6.24 -29.84
C LYS A 376 -71.46 6.04 -28.45
N GLU A 377 -72.12 5.23 -27.61
CA GLU A 377 -71.67 4.92 -26.25
C GLU A 377 -70.36 4.11 -26.28
N ARG A 378 -70.29 3.10 -27.17
CA ARG A 378 -69.08 2.30 -27.40
C ARG A 378 -67.91 3.14 -27.92
N ALA A 379 -68.15 4.08 -28.82
CA ALA A 379 -67.13 5.00 -29.32
C ALA A 379 -66.62 5.95 -28.22
N ALA A 380 -67.52 6.43 -27.34
CA ALA A 380 -67.16 7.26 -26.21
C ALA A 380 -66.33 6.49 -25.16
N GLU A 381 -66.73 5.26 -24.82
CA GLU A 381 -65.96 4.38 -23.94
C GLU A 381 -64.58 4.09 -24.52
N PHE A 382 -64.48 3.83 -25.83
CA PHE A 382 -63.20 3.63 -26.51
C PHE A 382 -62.29 4.86 -26.39
N MET A 383 -62.79 6.06 -26.68
CA MET A 383 -62.00 7.29 -26.55
C MET A 383 -61.52 7.50 -25.11
N GLN A 384 -62.36 7.19 -24.12
CA GLN A 384 -61.99 7.27 -22.72
C GLN A 384 -60.92 6.24 -22.34
N GLN A 385 -61.03 5.01 -22.83
CA GLN A 385 -60.06 3.94 -22.59
C GLN A 385 -58.71 4.27 -23.24
N ALA A 386 -58.73 4.78 -24.48
CA ALA A 386 -57.55 5.20 -25.21
C ALA A 386 -56.83 6.37 -24.53
N GLU A 387 -57.58 7.36 -24.02
CA GLU A 387 -57.00 8.48 -23.28
C GLU A 387 -56.40 8.04 -21.94
N LYS A 388 -57.07 7.15 -21.19
CA LYS A 388 -56.50 6.55 -19.97
C LYS A 388 -55.22 5.75 -20.26
N GLY A 389 -55.21 4.99 -21.36
CA GLY A 389 -54.03 4.27 -21.83
C GLY A 389 -52.89 5.21 -22.18
N ARG A 390 -53.18 6.30 -22.89
CA ARG A 390 -52.20 7.34 -23.25
C ARG A 390 -51.61 8.02 -22.01
N GLN A 391 -52.43 8.32 -21.00
CA GLN A 391 -51.98 8.90 -19.74
C GLN A 391 -51.11 7.93 -18.93
N ALA A 392 -51.49 6.65 -18.85
CA ALA A 392 -50.70 5.63 -18.19
C ALA A 392 -49.34 5.41 -18.89
N GLN A 393 -49.33 5.38 -20.23
CA GLN A 393 -48.12 5.30 -21.03
C GLN A 393 -47.22 6.51 -20.81
N GLN A 394 -47.79 7.72 -20.82
CA GLN A 394 -47.03 8.95 -20.60
C GLN A 394 -46.41 9.00 -19.19
N SER A 395 -47.16 8.61 -18.16
CA SER A 395 -46.66 8.50 -16.79
C SER A 395 -45.55 7.44 -16.66
N LEU A 396 -45.67 6.31 -17.36
CA LEU A 396 -44.61 5.29 -17.41
C LEU A 396 -43.35 5.82 -18.11
N THR A 397 -43.50 6.52 -19.25
CA THR A 397 -42.39 7.17 -19.96
C THR A 397 -41.69 8.20 -19.07
N ASP A 398 -42.44 9.04 -18.37
CA ASP A 398 -41.87 10.04 -17.45
C ASP A 398 -41.16 9.37 -16.27
N SER A 399 -41.71 8.28 -15.72
CA SER A 399 -41.09 7.51 -14.64
C SER A 399 -39.78 6.86 -15.08
N VAL A 400 -39.74 6.25 -16.27
CA VAL A 400 -38.50 5.66 -16.81
C VAL A 400 -37.48 6.76 -17.12
N LYS A 401 -37.92 7.93 -17.59
CA LYS A 401 -37.04 9.08 -17.80
C LYS A 401 -36.43 9.58 -16.48
N ASP A 402 -37.21 9.66 -15.41
CA ASP A 402 -36.73 10.07 -14.08
C ASP A 402 -35.75 9.05 -13.48
N VAL A 403 -36.03 7.75 -13.65
CA VAL A 403 -35.09 6.67 -13.30
C VAL A 403 -33.79 6.80 -14.11
N LEU A 404 -33.88 7.08 -15.41
CA LEU A 404 -32.71 7.29 -16.28
C LEU A 404 -31.90 8.53 -15.88
N GLU A 405 -32.54 9.64 -15.52
CA GLU A 405 -31.84 10.82 -15.01
C GLU A 405 -31.17 10.54 -13.67
N THR A 406 -31.85 9.82 -12.77
CA THR A 406 -31.30 9.43 -11.47
C THR A 406 -30.12 8.47 -11.64
N GLN A 407 -30.24 7.49 -12.53
CA GLN A 407 -29.17 6.55 -12.85
C GLN A 407 -27.98 7.25 -13.50
N ASN A 408 -28.20 8.20 -14.43
CA ASN A 408 -27.12 9.03 -15.00
C ASN A 408 -26.41 9.83 -13.91
N LYS A 409 -27.14 10.53 -13.02
CA LYS A 409 -26.52 11.28 -11.90
C LYS A 409 -25.73 10.38 -10.96
N GLN A 410 -26.21 9.16 -10.70
CA GLN A 410 -25.47 8.18 -9.90
C GLN A 410 -24.21 7.70 -10.61
N ASN A 411 -24.27 7.46 -11.92
CA ASN A 411 -23.11 7.10 -12.72
C ASN A 411 -22.08 8.23 -12.81
N ASP A 412 -22.51 9.49 -12.97
CA ASP A 412 -21.61 10.65 -12.97
C ASP A 412 -20.86 10.74 -11.63
N LYS A 413 -21.58 10.62 -10.51
CA LYS A 413 -20.96 10.57 -9.17
C LYS A 413 -20.05 9.37 -8.97
N PHE A 414 -20.39 8.22 -9.54
CA PHE A 414 -19.56 7.03 -9.46
C PHE A 414 -18.28 7.19 -10.27
N SER A 415 -18.39 7.76 -11.48
CA SER A 415 -17.26 8.12 -12.35
C SER A 415 -16.34 9.13 -11.66
N GLU A 416 -16.89 10.18 -11.05
CA GLU A 416 -16.14 11.17 -10.27
C GLU A 416 -15.36 10.51 -9.11
N LYS A 417 -15.98 9.56 -8.40
CA LYS A 417 -15.30 8.78 -7.36
C LYS A 417 -14.20 7.86 -7.91
N LEU A 418 -14.40 7.25 -9.08
CA LEU A 418 -13.38 6.44 -9.74
C LEU A 418 -12.20 7.30 -10.19
N THR A 419 -12.44 8.50 -10.72
CA THR A 419 -11.38 9.46 -11.04
C THR A 419 -10.62 9.87 -9.77
N ALA A 420 -11.31 10.16 -8.66
CA ALA A 420 -10.65 10.47 -7.39
C ALA A 420 -9.82 9.29 -6.84
N LEU A 421 -10.29 8.05 -7.06
CA LEU A 421 -9.55 6.83 -6.73
C LEU A 421 -8.30 6.70 -7.61
N TYR A 422 -8.42 6.97 -8.91
CA TYR A 422 -7.30 6.98 -9.86
C TYR A 422 -6.24 7.99 -9.43
N ASP A 423 -6.62 9.24 -9.14
CA ASP A 423 -5.70 10.29 -8.66
C ASP A 423 -5.02 9.88 -7.35
N SER A 424 -5.74 9.20 -6.45
CA SER A 424 -5.16 8.71 -5.21
C SER A 424 -4.15 7.59 -5.45
N PHE A 425 -4.43 6.69 -6.38
CA PHE A 425 -3.47 5.67 -6.81
C PHE A 425 -2.25 6.29 -7.49
N GLU A 426 -2.43 7.30 -8.33
CA GLU A 426 -1.33 8.05 -8.94
C GLU A 426 -0.44 8.69 -7.88
N ARG A 427 -1.02 9.32 -6.86
CA ARG A 427 -0.27 9.88 -5.73
C ARG A 427 0.52 8.82 -4.97
N VAL A 428 -0.08 7.65 -4.71
CA VAL A 428 0.61 6.54 -4.04
C VAL A 428 1.75 6.00 -4.91
N ALA A 429 1.53 5.87 -6.22
CA ALA A 429 2.56 5.45 -7.17
C ALA A 429 3.76 6.43 -7.17
N GLN A 430 3.49 7.73 -7.21
CA GLN A 430 4.51 8.78 -7.14
C GLN A 430 5.23 8.78 -5.79
N ALA A 431 4.52 8.63 -4.67
CA ALA A 431 5.11 8.55 -3.34
C ALA A 431 6.02 7.33 -3.19
N ASN A 432 5.59 6.17 -3.71
CA ASN A 432 6.39 4.96 -3.74
C ASN A 432 7.65 5.11 -4.61
N LYS A 433 7.53 5.76 -5.77
CA LYS A 433 8.67 6.09 -6.62
C LYS A 433 9.67 7.00 -5.90
N ALA A 434 9.20 8.07 -5.26
CA ALA A 434 10.05 8.98 -4.49
C ALA A 434 10.71 8.29 -3.29
N GLY A 435 9.96 7.43 -2.58
CA GLY A 435 10.50 6.61 -1.49
C GLY A 435 11.60 5.65 -1.96
N SER A 436 11.40 5.05 -3.13
CA SER A 436 12.43 4.22 -3.77
C SER A 436 13.69 5.02 -4.13
N GLU A 437 13.54 6.16 -4.79
CA GLU A 437 14.68 7.04 -5.13
C GLU A 437 15.45 7.48 -3.87
N ALA A 438 14.73 7.76 -2.78
CA ALA A 438 15.33 8.07 -1.49
C ALA A 438 16.10 6.87 -0.91
N MET A 439 15.58 5.65 -1.01
CA MET A 439 16.27 4.42 -0.60
C MET A 439 17.53 4.15 -1.41
N VAL A 440 17.48 4.32 -2.73
CA VAL A 440 18.67 4.19 -3.61
C VAL A 440 19.74 5.21 -3.19
N ASN A 441 19.35 6.46 -2.95
CA ASN A 441 20.26 7.49 -2.47
C ASN A 441 20.85 7.18 -1.08
N ALA A 442 20.04 6.67 -0.16
CA ALA A 442 20.51 6.23 1.16
C ALA A 442 21.50 5.07 1.03
N SER A 443 21.24 4.11 0.16
CA SER A 443 22.13 2.99 -0.12
C SER A 443 23.47 3.46 -0.72
N ASN A 444 23.44 4.39 -1.67
CA ASN A 444 24.65 5.00 -2.23
C ASN A 444 25.47 5.71 -1.14
N LYS A 445 24.81 6.42 -0.20
CA LYS A 445 25.49 7.04 0.96
C LYS A 445 26.11 6.02 1.90
N ILE A 446 25.44 4.89 2.17
CA ILE A 446 25.98 3.79 2.97
C ILE A 446 27.22 3.21 2.29
N ASN A 447 27.17 2.97 0.98
CA ASN A 447 28.31 2.48 0.20
C ASN A 447 29.49 3.46 0.23
N ASN A 448 29.24 4.75 0.03
CA ASN A 448 30.27 5.77 0.14
C ASN A 448 30.85 5.85 1.56
N SER A 449 30.03 5.71 2.59
CA SER A 449 30.51 5.67 3.97
C SER A 449 31.40 4.45 4.23
N ALA A 450 31.09 3.30 3.62
CA ALA A 450 31.95 2.12 3.68
C ALA A 450 33.32 2.37 3.02
N ILE A 451 33.35 3.11 1.90
CA ILE A 451 34.59 3.56 1.25
C ILE A 451 35.35 4.56 2.14
N ASP A 452 34.66 5.50 2.78
CA ASP A 452 35.29 6.44 3.72
C ASP A 452 35.91 5.72 4.93
N PHE A 453 35.24 4.68 5.45
CA PHE A 453 35.80 3.82 6.48
C PHE A 453 37.07 3.08 6.02
N ASP A 454 37.12 2.63 4.76
CA ASP A 454 38.32 2.05 4.16
C ASP A 454 39.49 3.05 4.08
N HIS A 455 39.20 4.30 3.74
CA HIS A 455 40.19 5.38 3.78
C HIS A 455 40.68 5.70 5.20
N VAL A 456 39.79 5.74 6.18
CA VAL A 456 40.15 5.94 7.60
C VAL A 456 41.03 4.80 8.09
N ALA A 457 40.67 3.56 7.76
CA ALA A 457 41.43 2.36 8.05
C ALA A 457 42.86 2.43 7.49
N THR A 458 42.99 2.79 6.21
CA THR A 458 44.28 2.95 5.53
C THR A 458 45.14 4.04 6.19
N ARG A 459 44.53 5.17 6.58
CA ARG A 459 45.22 6.25 7.30
C ARG A 459 45.68 5.83 8.69
N LEU A 460 44.86 5.07 9.41
CA LEU A 460 45.20 4.49 10.71
C LEU A 460 46.39 3.54 10.60
N GLN A 461 46.40 2.68 9.59
CA GLN A 461 47.51 1.78 9.31
C GLN A 461 48.81 2.55 9.00
N THR A 462 48.71 3.62 8.20
CA THR A 462 49.87 4.48 7.90
C THR A 462 50.39 5.22 9.14
N ALA A 463 49.48 5.69 10.01
CA ALA A 463 49.84 6.35 11.26
C ALA A 463 50.52 5.39 12.24
N LEU A 464 50.04 4.15 12.33
CA LEU A 464 50.65 3.08 13.12
C LEU A 464 52.07 2.76 12.63
N ALA A 465 52.24 2.55 11.33
CA ALA A 465 53.58 2.32 10.74
C ALA A 465 54.56 3.47 11.04
N ASN A 466 54.09 4.72 10.96
CA ASN A 466 54.91 5.89 11.33
C ASN A 466 55.23 5.95 12.83
N PHE A 467 54.30 5.53 13.68
CA PHE A 467 54.51 5.44 15.12
C PHE A 467 55.60 4.41 15.44
N ASP A 468 55.55 3.23 14.81
CA ASP A 468 56.57 2.19 14.98
C ASP A 468 57.95 2.64 14.50
N ALA A 469 58.03 3.31 13.36
CA ALA A 469 59.29 3.88 12.88
C ALA A 469 59.89 4.90 13.87
N LYS A 470 59.04 5.74 14.48
CA LYS A 470 59.47 6.67 15.54
C LYS A 470 59.90 5.94 16.81
N LEU A 471 59.18 4.89 17.21
CA LEU A 471 59.52 4.07 18.37
C LEU A 471 60.87 3.38 18.20
N ALA A 472 61.14 2.81 17.03
CA ALA A 472 62.45 2.25 16.69
C ALA A 472 63.57 3.30 16.78
N THR A 473 63.32 4.51 16.30
CA THR A 473 64.27 5.63 16.39
C THR A 473 64.54 6.05 17.83
N ILE A 474 63.49 6.08 18.68
CA ILE A 474 63.62 6.37 20.12
C ILE A 474 64.47 5.29 20.81
N ILE A 475 64.24 4.01 20.50
CA ILE A 475 65.03 2.89 21.05
C ILE A 475 66.51 3.05 20.68
N LEU A 476 66.83 3.35 19.41
CA LEU A 476 68.20 3.61 18.96
C LEU A 476 68.84 4.80 19.70
N ASN A 477 68.08 5.88 19.93
CA ASN A 477 68.57 7.03 20.68
C ASN A 477 68.81 6.71 22.16
N ILE A 478 67.95 5.90 22.79
CA ILE A 478 68.15 5.43 24.17
C ILE A 478 69.42 4.58 24.25
N GLU A 479 69.66 3.70 23.29
CA GLU A 479 70.86 2.87 23.23
C GLU A 479 72.12 3.73 23.07
N LYS A 480 72.06 4.76 22.21
CA LYS A 480 73.13 5.76 22.06
C LYS A 480 73.39 6.55 23.35
N VAL A 481 72.35 7.07 24.00
CA VAL A 481 72.47 7.81 25.27
C VAL A 481 73.04 6.92 26.37
N THR A 482 72.64 5.64 26.42
CA THR A 482 73.18 4.67 27.38
C THR A 482 74.67 4.46 27.16
N ARG A 483 75.09 4.35 25.90
CA ARG A 483 76.51 4.22 25.52
C ARG A 483 77.31 5.47 25.87
N GLU A 484 76.77 6.66 25.60
CA GLU A 484 77.40 7.93 25.97
C GLU A 484 77.52 8.08 27.49
N ASN A 485 76.46 7.78 28.26
CA ASN A 485 76.51 7.77 29.73
C ASN A 485 77.56 6.79 30.28
N SER A 486 77.67 5.59 29.70
CA SER A 486 78.72 4.64 30.07
C SER A 486 80.12 5.21 29.81
N ASN A 487 80.30 5.95 28.72
CA ASN A 487 81.58 6.59 28.38
C ASN A 487 81.87 7.81 29.27
N THR A 488 80.84 8.56 29.68
CA THR A 488 80.98 9.64 30.66
C THR A 488 81.38 9.07 32.02
N ALA A 489 80.80 7.95 32.44
CA ALA A 489 81.16 7.28 33.70
C ALA A 489 82.63 6.81 33.69
N THR A 490 83.12 6.26 32.58
CA THR A 490 84.55 5.88 32.46
C THR A 490 85.47 7.10 32.51
N LEU A 491 85.13 8.19 31.81
CA LEU A 491 85.88 9.45 31.88
C LEU A 491 85.90 10.03 33.30
N PHE A 492 84.78 9.97 34.02
CA PHE A 492 84.70 10.43 35.41
C PHE A 492 85.61 9.60 36.34
N ASN A 493 85.65 8.28 36.16
CA ASN A 493 86.57 7.41 36.91
C ASN A 493 88.04 7.75 36.63
N VAL A 494 88.40 8.03 35.37
CA VAL A 494 89.76 8.47 35.00
C VAL A 494 90.10 9.82 35.63
N ALA A 495 89.16 10.79 35.63
CA ALA A 495 89.36 12.08 36.27
C ALA A 495 89.56 11.94 37.78
N THR A 496 88.79 11.07 38.43
CA THR A 496 88.91 10.77 39.87
C THR A 496 90.29 10.19 40.20
N SER A 497 90.76 9.21 39.41
CA SER A 497 92.10 8.63 39.57
C SER A 497 93.24 9.66 39.36
N ARG A 498 93.08 10.59 38.41
CA ARG A 498 94.02 11.70 38.24
C ARG A 498 94.04 12.65 39.43
N LEU A 499 92.89 12.94 40.03
CA LEU A 499 92.80 13.77 41.23
C LEU A 499 93.49 13.10 42.43
N GLU A 500 93.32 11.79 42.63
CA GLU A 500 94.04 11.02 43.66
C GLU A 500 95.56 11.07 43.44
N THR A 501 96.01 10.90 42.20
CA THR A 501 97.42 10.99 41.83
C THR A 501 97.98 12.40 42.07
N SER A 502 97.18 13.44 41.78
CA SER A 502 97.57 14.83 42.08
C SER A 502 97.62 15.10 43.58
N GLY A 503 96.70 14.53 44.37
CA GLY A 503 96.70 14.63 45.83
C GLY A 503 97.95 14.02 46.46
N THR A 504 98.34 12.82 46.03
CA THR A 504 99.58 12.17 46.49
C THR A 504 100.84 12.94 46.05
N SER A 505 100.83 13.58 44.88
CA SER A 505 101.93 14.45 44.44
C SER A 505 102.05 15.71 45.31
N LEU A 506 100.92 16.35 45.65
CA LEU A 506 100.88 17.50 46.57
C LEU A 506 101.40 17.13 47.96
N GLU A 507 101.01 15.96 48.49
CA GLU A 507 101.52 15.46 49.77
C GLU A 507 103.05 15.28 49.76
N LYS A 508 103.61 14.73 48.69
CA LYS A 508 105.06 14.65 48.49
C LYS A 508 105.72 16.04 48.44
N THR A 509 105.11 17.01 47.78
CA THR A 509 105.62 18.39 47.73
C THR A 509 105.64 19.04 49.12
N VAL A 510 104.58 18.84 49.91
CA VAL A 510 104.51 19.33 51.30
C VAL A 510 105.63 18.71 52.15
N ASN A 511 105.82 17.40 52.06
CA ASN A 511 106.90 16.71 52.79
C ASN A 511 108.30 17.21 52.36
N HIS A 512 108.49 17.53 51.07
CA HIS A 512 109.78 18.04 50.58
C HIS A 512 110.04 19.49 51.03
N LEU A 513 109.01 20.32 51.10
CA LEU A 513 109.10 21.68 51.66
C LEU A 513 109.44 21.63 53.15
N ASP A 514 108.83 20.73 53.92
CA ASP A 514 109.14 20.55 55.35
C ASP A 514 110.60 20.11 55.56
N ALA A 515 111.07 19.12 54.80
CA ALA A 515 112.48 18.69 54.83
C ALA A 515 113.46 19.82 54.44
N THR A 516 113.09 20.65 53.46
CA THR A 516 113.88 21.81 53.04
C THR A 516 113.95 22.88 54.14
N ALA A 517 112.81 23.16 54.80
CA ALA A 517 112.74 24.10 55.91
C ALA A 517 113.61 23.62 57.10
N GLN A 518 113.56 22.33 57.42
CA GLN A 518 114.40 21.72 58.46
C GLN A 518 115.90 21.85 58.12
N THR A 519 116.28 21.59 56.87
CA THR A 519 117.67 21.70 56.40
C THR A 519 118.16 23.16 56.44
N THR A 520 117.30 24.10 56.06
CA THR A 520 117.61 25.53 56.09
C THR A 520 117.78 26.02 57.54
N LYS A 521 116.97 25.52 58.48
CA LYS A 521 117.16 25.79 59.92
C LYS A 521 118.53 25.35 60.42
N VAL A 522 118.95 24.12 60.09
CA VAL A 522 120.28 23.60 60.45
C VAL A 522 121.41 24.45 59.87
N ALA A 523 121.29 24.87 58.60
CA ALA A 523 122.27 25.75 57.97
C ALA A 523 122.40 27.11 58.67
N PHE A 524 121.28 27.71 59.10
CA PHE A 524 121.30 28.97 59.86
C PHE A 524 121.90 28.80 61.27
N GLU A 525 121.68 27.67 61.93
CA GLU A 525 122.30 27.36 63.23
C GLU A 525 123.82 27.21 63.11
N SER A 526 124.34 26.48 62.11
CA SER A 526 125.79 26.41 61.85
C SER A 526 126.39 27.76 61.47
N MET A 527 125.66 28.60 60.74
CA MET A 527 126.14 29.96 60.39
C MET A 527 126.30 30.83 61.65
N LYS A 528 125.38 30.71 62.62
CA LYS A 528 125.47 31.40 63.92
C LYS A 528 126.69 30.95 64.72
N GLU A 529 127.00 29.64 64.77
CA GLU A 529 128.19 29.13 65.45
C GLU A 529 129.49 29.68 64.84
N ASN A 530 129.61 29.68 63.51
CA ASN A 530 130.79 30.23 62.83
C ASN A 530 131.02 31.72 63.11
N PHE A 531 129.97 32.53 63.10
CA PHE A 531 130.10 33.95 63.44
C PHE A 531 130.54 34.17 64.90
N THR A 532 130.10 33.30 65.82
CA THR A 532 130.49 33.37 67.24
C THR A 532 131.96 32.99 67.42
N HIS A 533 132.43 31.97 66.69
CA HIS A 533 133.84 31.55 66.70
C HIS A 533 134.77 32.63 66.12
N PHE A 534 134.37 33.26 65.01
CA PHE A 534 135.13 34.34 64.39
C PHE A 534 135.31 35.55 65.33
N ALA A 535 134.27 35.94 66.07
CA ALA A 535 134.34 37.03 67.04
C ALA A 535 135.31 36.75 68.20
N SER A 536 135.45 35.48 68.61
CA SER A 536 136.39 35.06 69.65
C SER A 536 137.85 35.23 69.20
N LEU A 537 138.18 34.77 67.99
CA LEU A 537 139.54 34.86 67.43
C LEU A 537 139.99 36.32 67.25
N LEU A 538 139.08 37.20 66.86
CA LEU A 538 139.36 38.63 66.70
C LEU A 538 139.74 39.31 68.04
N LYS A 539 139.17 38.84 69.16
CA LYS A 539 139.50 39.36 70.49
C LYS A 539 140.90 38.96 70.94
N GLU A 540 141.27 37.70 70.71
CA GLU A 540 142.58 37.14 71.07
C GLU A 540 143.72 37.83 70.30
N HIS A 541 143.53 38.08 69.00
CA HIS A 541 144.55 38.72 68.16
C HIS A 541 144.80 40.21 68.52
N ILE A 542 143.79 40.91 69.05
CA ILE A 542 143.94 42.30 69.51
C ILE A 542 144.73 42.36 70.84
N GLU A 543 144.62 41.35 71.70
CA GLU A 543 145.37 41.28 72.96
C GLU A 543 146.86 40.96 72.73
N GLU A 544 147.19 40.08 71.77
CA GLU A 544 148.59 39.78 71.38
C GLU A 544 149.32 40.99 70.77
N LEU A 545 148.67 41.72 69.85
CA LEU A 545 149.27 42.87 69.17
C LEU A 545 149.68 43.99 70.15
N ASN A 546 148.94 44.14 71.23
CA ASN A 546 149.17 45.18 72.23
C ASN A 546 150.37 44.86 73.14
N ALA A 547 150.62 43.57 73.40
CA ALA A 547 151.78 43.12 74.18
C ALA A 547 153.10 43.32 73.39
N GLU A 548 153.09 43.00 72.10
CA GLU A 548 154.27 43.08 71.22
C GLU A 548 154.72 44.54 70.99
N MET A 549 153.77 45.47 70.88
CA MET A 549 154.09 46.90 70.72
C MET A 549 154.74 47.51 71.98
N SER A 550 154.41 46.99 73.17
CA SER A 550 154.99 47.48 74.44
C SER A 550 156.43 47.00 74.66
N GLU A 551 156.80 45.84 74.11
CA GLU A 551 158.15 45.28 74.22
C GLU A 551 159.16 46.02 73.32
N LEU A 552 158.75 46.38 72.09
CA LEU A 552 159.58 47.13 71.13
C LEU A 552 159.97 48.54 71.60
N LEU A 553 159.09 49.23 72.33
CA LEU A 553 159.37 50.58 72.85
C LEU A 553 160.38 50.57 74.00
N ILE A 554 160.39 49.52 74.81
CA ILE A 554 161.33 49.37 75.93
C ILE A 554 162.75 49.07 75.41
N ASP A 555 162.88 48.16 74.44
CA ASP A 555 164.17 47.76 73.88
C ASP A 555 164.87 48.90 73.12
N TYR A 556 164.09 49.75 72.45
CA TYR A 556 164.60 50.95 71.79
C TYR A 556 165.22 51.96 72.78
N SER A 557 164.55 52.23 73.91
CA SER A 557 165.05 53.19 74.90
C SER A 557 166.36 52.72 75.56
N LYS A 558 166.49 51.40 75.79
CA LYS A 558 167.65 50.79 76.43
C LYS A 558 168.90 50.88 75.54
N ARG A 559 168.76 50.61 74.24
CA ARG A 559 169.87 50.71 73.27
C ARG A 559 170.43 52.12 73.14
N VAL A 560 169.59 53.15 73.19
CA VAL A 560 170.03 54.55 73.09
C VAL A 560 170.79 54.98 74.34
N GLN A 561 170.37 54.53 75.52
CA GLN A 561 171.02 54.83 76.78
C GLN A 561 172.41 54.18 76.90
N ASP A 562 172.53 52.91 76.52
CA ASP A 562 173.79 52.16 76.60
C ASP A 562 174.88 52.77 75.68
N GLN A 563 174.51 53.12 74.44
CA GLN A 563 175.46 53.75 73.49
C GLN A 563 175.96 55.13 73.95
N THR A 564 175.11 55.90 74.63
CA THR A 564 175.47 57.25 75.07
C THR A 564 176.47 57.20 76.23
N ASN A 565 176.28 56.27 77.17
CA ASN A 565 177.20 56.07 78.29
C ASN A 565 178.57 55.55 77.82
N GLU A 566 178.59 54.58 76.92
CA GLU A 566 179.84 53.99 76.41
C GLU A 566 180.72 55.03 75.70
N ARG A 567 180.12 55.93 74.91
CA ARG A 567 180.83 57.03 74.23
C ARG A 567 181.42 58.07 75.20
N LEU A 568 180.74 58.37 76.31
CA LEU A 568 181.20 59.34 77.30
C LEU A 568 182.38 58.80 78.12
N ASP A 569 182.38 57.51 78.45
CA ASP A 569 183.48 56.87 79.19
C ASP A 569 184.78 56.80 78.37
N VAL A 570 184.68 56.47 77.08
CA VAL A 570 185.84 56.48 76.16
C VAL A 570 186.46 57.87 76.06
N TRP A 571 185.63 58.92 76.00
CA TRP A 571 186.12 60.30 75.93
C TRP A 571 186.84 60.74 77.22
N ASN A 572 186.33 60.36 78.38
CA ASN A 572 186.97 60.63 79.67
C ASN A 572 188.33 59.92 79.81
N SER A 573 188.42 58.66 79.36
CA SER A 573 189.67 57.88 79.43
C SER A 573 190.77 58.49 78.58
N GLN A 574 190.46 58.83 77.32
CA GLN A 574 191.45 59.43 76.40
C GLN A 574 191.93 60.80 76.85
N THR A 575 191.03 61.61 77.43
CA THR A 575 191.40 62.94 77.94
C THR A 575 192.35 62.83 79.14
N LYS A 576 192.12 61.86 80.03
CA LYS A 576 192.96 61.62 81.21
C LYS A 576 194.37 61.14 80.83
N GLU A 577 194.47 60.26 79.85
CA GLU A 577 195.74 59.69 79.37
C GLU A 577 196.62 60.74 78.67
N TYR A 578 196.00 61.61 77.85
CA TYR A 578 196.69 62.74 77.20
C TYR A 578 197.22 63.74 78.23
N THR A 579 196.41 64.08 79.24
CA THR A 579 196.80 65.04 80.28
C THR A 579 197.96 64.50 81.12
N SER A 580 197.92 63.21 81.50
CA SER A 580 198.98 62.58 82.29
C SER A 580 200.32 62.52 81.55
N SER A 581 200.29 62.26 80.23
CA SER A 581 201.51 62.21 79.41
C SER A 581 202.13 63.60 79.25
N MET A 582 201.31 64.64 79.10
CA MET A 582 201.79 66.02 79.01
C MET A 582 202.41 66.51 80.32
N THR A 583 201.82 66.13 81.47
CA THR A 583 202.39 66.44 82.80
C THR A 583 203.74 65.76 83.00
N ALA A 584 203.88 64.49 82.61
CA ALA A 584 205.14 63.76 82.75
C ALA A 584 206.29 64.38 81.92
N ALA A 585 205.99 64.84 80.69
CA ALA A 585 206.99 65.47 79.83
C ALA A 585 207.46 66.83 80.37
N VAL A 586 206.54 67.63 80.92
CA VAL A 586 206.87 68.92 81.56
C VAL A 586 207.69 68.71 82.83
N GLN A 587 207.39 67.68 83.62
CA GLN A 587 208.17 67.34 84.82
C GLN A 587 209.62 66.92 84.47
N ALA A 588 209.81 66.19 83.37
CA ALA A 588 211.14 65.77 82.93
C ALA A 588 212.00 66.94 82.42
N LEU A 589 211.38 67.91 81.73
CA LEU A 589 212.04 69.15 81.33
C LEU A 589 212.40 70.02 82.55
N SER A 590 211.55 70.06 83.59
CA SER A 590 211.84 70.79 84.83
C SER A 590 213.05 70.21 85.56
N ASN A 591 213.14 68.88 85.68
CA ASN A 591 214.21 68.25 86.46
C ASN A 591 215.60 68.36 85.81
N THR A 592 215.67 68.45 84.48
CA THR A 592 216.95 68.58 83.78
C THR A 592 217.44 70.03 83.73
N VAL A 593 216.53 71.00 83.78
CA VAL A 593 216.88 72.41 83.97
C VAL A 593 217.39 72.66 85.41
N ASP A 594 216.83 71.97 86.42
CA ASP A 594 217.29 72.09 87.83
C ASP A 594 218.71 71.53 88.07
N GLU A 595 219.13 70.50 87.32
CA GLU A 595 220.48 69.92 87.51
C GLU A 595 221.59 70.73 86.80
N ILE A 596 221.22 71.55 85.80
CA ILE A 596 222.10 72.55 85.18
C ILE A 596 222.37 73.72 86.17
N GLU A 597 221.51 73.95 87.16
CA GLU A 597 221.54 75.15 88.01
C GLU A 597 222.30 75.00 89.35
N THR A 598 222.66 73.78 89.79
CA THR A 598 223.12 73.55 91.17
C THR A 598 224.53 72.95 91.38
N LYS A 599 225.56 73.51 90.71
CA LYS A 599 227.01 73.62 91.14
C LYS A 599 228.02 72.85 90.25
N LEU A 600 228.91 73.42 89.42
CA LEU A 600 229.50 74.77 89.22
C LEU A 600 230.14 75.44 90.47
N PRO A 601 231.28 76.15 90.33
CA PRO A 601 232.48 75.96 91.16
C PRO A 601 232.93 77.24 91.90
N LYS A 602 233.70 77.13 93.00
CA LYS A 602 234.70 78.15 93.46
C LYS A 602 235.46 77.70 94.73
N LYS A 603 236.79 77.62 94.60
CA LYS A 603 237.87 77.37 95.59
C LYS A 603 238.01 75.97 96.17
#